data_AF-A0A8J3PJG0-F1
#
_entry.id   AF-A0A8J3PJG0-F1
#
_cell.length_a   1.000
_cell.length_b   1.000
_cell.length_c   1.000
_cell.angle_alpha   90.00
_cell.angle_beta   90.00
_cell.angle_gamma   90.00
#
_symmetry.space_group_name_H-M   'P 1'
#
loop_
_entity.id
_entity.type
_entity.pdbx_description
1 polymer ?
#
loop_
_entity_poly.entity_id
_entity_poly.type
_entity_poly.pdbx_seq_one_letter_code
_entity_poly.pdbx_strand_id
1 'polypeptide(L)'
;MHDSVYELVGDDPRLAKLLRASLSKLADGPEGPLREMAEGVLSGHVDLRQAAMSDAYGDELGAAFGRFWSHYEQLDQRERDELVRQAGQQLDELLDGPRPS
;
A
#
# COMPACT_ATOMS: atom_id res chain seq x y z
N MET A 1 6.61 -1.38 -21.82
CA MET A 1 6.30 -0.64 -20.57
C MET A 1 6.14 -1.70 -19.51
N HIS A 2 7.16 -1.91 -18.69
CA HIS A 2 7.14 -2.91 -17.63
C HIS A 2 6.57 -2.29 -16.37
N ASP A 3 5.59 -2.99 -15.78
CA ASP A 3 4.80 -2.58 -14.64
C ASP A 3 5.70 -2.67 -13.38
N SER A 4 6.23 -1.53 -12.93
CA SER A 4 7.25 -1.36 -11.87
C SER A 4 6.87 -1.99 -10.52
N VAL A 5 5.58 -2.24 -10.32
CA VAL A 5 5.01 -2.93 -9.15
C VAL A 5 5.57 -4.35 -9.00
N TYR A 6 5.88 -5.04 -10.10
CA TYR A 6 6.36 -6.42 -10.07
C TYR A 6 7.84 -6.54 -9.68
N GLU A 7 8.68 -5.54 -9.96
CA GLU A 7 10.11 -5.59 -9.61
C GLU A 7 10.37 -5.37 -8.11
N LEU A 8 9.48 -4.68 -7.40
CA LEU A 8 9.67 -4.39 -5.97
C LEU A 8 9.28 -5.56 -5.05
N VAL A 9 8.41 -6.44 -5.54
CA VAL A 9 7.72 -7.46 -4.76
C VAL A 9 8.33 -8.86 -4.95
N GLY A 10 9.16 -9.03 -6.00
CA GLY A 10 9.48 -10.36 -6.51
C GLY A 10 8.28 -10.98 -7.24
N ASP A 11 8.45 -12.22 -7.70
CA ASP A 11 7.45 -12.96 -8.48
C ASP A 11 6.26 -13.44 -7.63
N ASP A 12 5.94 -12.75 -6.52
CA ASP A 12 4.76 -13.02 -5.70
C ASP A 12 3.58 -12.16 -6.18
N PRO A 13 2.68 -12.72 -7.01
CA PRO A 13 1.54 -12.00 -7.55
C PRO A 13 0.57 -11.53 -6.46
N ARG A 14 0.64 -12.09 -5.25
CA ARG A 14 -0.24 -11.70 -4.13
C ARG A 14 0.11 -10.34 -3.59
N LEU A 15 1.41 -10.15 -3.35
CA LEU A 15 1.95 -8.89 -2.88
C LEU A 15 1.81 -7.78 -3.94
N ALA A 16 1.91 -8.12 -5.23
CA ALA A 16 1.67 -7.17 -6.33
C ALA A 16 0.21 -6.67 -6.34
N LYS A 17 -0.76 -7.58 -6.17
CA LYS A 17 -2.19 -7.22 -6.03
C LYS A 17 -2.43 -6.33 -4.79
N LEU A 18 -1.87 -6.70 -3.63
CA LEU A 18 -1.98 -5.94 -2.40
C LEU A 18 -1.44 -4.51 -2.57
N LEU A 19 -0.27 -4.39 -3.17
CA LEU A 19 0.37 -3.11 -3.42
C LEU A 19 -0.48 -2.24 -4.33
N ARG A 20 -0.98 -2.81 -5.44
CA ARG A 20 -1.88 -2.11 -6.36
C ARG A 20 -3.15 -1.62 -5.66
N ALA A 21 -3.77 -2.45 -4.82
CA ALA A 21 -4.97 -2.07 -4.07
C ALA A 21 -4.70 -0.97 -3.03
N SER A 22 -3.54 -1.02 -2.38
CA SER A 22 -3.11 -0.01 -1.41
C SER A 22 -2.88 1.33 -2.11
N LEU A 23 -2.25 1.32 -3.30
CA LEU A 23 -2.10 2.50 -4.15
C LEU A 23 -3.46 3.02 -4.64
N SER A 24 -4.40 2.15 -5.04
CA SER A 24 -5.75 2.59 -5.42
C SER A 24 -6.46 3.33 -4.28
N LYS A 25 -6.40 2.78 -3.05
CA LYS A 25 -6.97 3.46 -1.88
C LYS A 25 -6.31 4.81 -1.60
N LEU A 26 -5.01 4.92 -1.86
CA LEU A 26 -4.27 6.16 -1.67
C LEU A 26 -4.62 7.20 -2.74
N ALA A 27 -4.84 6.76 -3.99
CA ALA A 27 -5.32 7.59 -5.10
C ALA A 27 -6.76 8.07 -4.90
N ASP A 28 -7.61 7.28 -4.25
CA ASP A 28 -8.98 7.68 -3.86
C ASP A 28 -9.01 8.53 -2.57
N GLY A 29 -7.85 8.76 -1.96
CA GLY A 29 -7.68 9.50 -0.72
C GLY A 29 -7.77 11.03 -0.88
N PRO A 30 -7.57 11.77 0.23
CA PRO A 30 -7.55 13.23 0.20
C PRO A 30 -6.45 13.77 -0.73
N GLU A 31 -6.71 14.93 -1.34
CA GLU A 31 -5.74 15.68 -2.15
C GLU A 31 -4.41 15.83 -1.40
N GLY A 32 -3.29 15.53 -2.07
CA GLY A 32 -1.95 15.70 -1.51
C GLY A 32 -0.88 14.85 -2.19
N PRO A 33 0.39 15.01 -1.78
CA PRO A 33 1.54 14.38 -2.44
C PRO A 33 1.41 12.85 -2.54
N LEU A 34 0.83 12.22 -1.53
CA LEU A 34 0.62 10.77 -1.53
C LEU A 34 -0.39 10.30 -2.58
N ARG A 35 -1.41 11.11 -2.86
CA ARG A 35 -2.41 10.82 -3.90
C ARG A 35 -1.78 10.93 -5.28
N GLU A 36 -1.04 12.01 -5.52
CA GLU A 36 -0.32 12.26 -6.77
C GLU A 36 0.71 11.15 -7.04
N MET A 37 1.43 10.71 -6.00
CA MET A 37 2.33 9.57 -6.08
C MET A 37 1.59 8.29 -6.48
N ALA A 38 0.45 8.01 -5.85
CA ALA A 38 -0.33 6.81 -6.14
C ALA A 38 -0.87 6.80 -7.57
N GLU A 39 -1.41 7.92 -8.05
CA GLU A 39 -1.87 8.10 -9.43
C GLU A 39 -0.72 7.95 -10.43
N GLY A 40 0.44 8.56 -10.14
CA GLY A 40 1.65 8.47 -10.95
C GLY A 40 2.19 7.04 -11.07
N VAL A 41 2.18 6.28 -9.98
CA VAL A 41 2.60 4.87 -9.97
C VAL A 41 1.58 3.99 -10.69
N LEU A 42 0.28 4.14 -10.42
CA LEU A 42 -0.77 3.33 -11.05
C LEU A 42 -0.88 3.57 -12.56
N SER A 43 -0.58 4.78 -13.02
CA SER A 43 -0.55 5.12 -14.46
C SER A 43 0.75 4.71 -15.15
N GLY A 44 1.74 4.20 -14.40
CA GLY A 44 3.06 3.81 -14.93
C GLY A 44 3.95 4.99 -15.32
N HIS A 45 3.59 6.22 -14.95
CA HIS A 45 4.41 7.41 -15.18
C HIS A 45 5.57 7.51 -14.19
N VAL A 46 5.42 6.92 -13.00
CA VAL A 46 6.44 6.92 -11.95
C VAL A 46 6.72 5.49 -11.53
N ASP A 47 8.00 5.14 -11.46
CA ASP A 47 8.43 3.89 -10.85
C ASP A 47 8.27 3.98 -9.32
N LEU A 48 7.61 3.00 -8.70
CA LEU A 48 7.33 3.04 -7.26
C LEU A 48 8.59 3.14 -6.41
N ARG A 49 9.69 2.48 -6.81
CA ARG A 49 10.97 2.57 -6.09
C ARG A 49 11.52 3.98 -6.16
N GLN A 50 11.44 4.60 -7.33
CA GLN A 50 11.86 5.99 -7.53
C GLN A 50 10.97 6.96 -6.75
N ALA A 51 9.66 6.72 -6.70
CA ALA A 51 8.72 7.53 -5.94
C ALA A 51 8.99 7.45 -4.43
N ALA A 52 9.21 6.24 -3.91
CA ALA A 52 9.49 6.00 -2.50
C ALA A 52 10.88 6.53 -2.06
N MET A 53 11.83 6.62 -2.99
CA MET A 53 13.15 7.23 -2.76
C MET A 53 13.19 8.72 -3.06
N SER A 54 12.07 9.31 -3.50
CA SER A 54 12.01 10.74 -3.78
C SER A 54 11.77 11.53 -2.50
N ASP A 55 12.62 12.53 -2.27
CA ASP A 55 12.43 13.51 -1.20
C ASP A 55 11.08 14.24 -1.30
N ALA A 56 10.45 14.26 -2.48
CA ALA A 56 9.14 14.89 -2.69
C ALA A 56 7.97 14.20 -1.95
N TYR A 57 8.12 12.91 -1.61
CA TYR A 57 7.09 12.12 -0.92
C TYR A 57 7.60 11.52 0.40
N GLY A 58 8.90 11.63 0.67
CA GLY A 58 9.57 11.00 1.80
C GLY A 58 9.06 11.48 3.16
N ASP A 59 8.79 12.77 3.32
CA ASP A 59 8.31 13.35 4.57
C ASP A 59 6.87 12.90 4.89
N GLU A 60 5.96 12.93 3.91
CA GLU A 60 4.58 12.47 4.05
C GLU A 60 4.49 10.96 4.30
N LEU A 61 5.30 10.17 3.57
CA LEU A 61 5.42 8.73 3.82
C LEU A 61 5.96 8.46 5.22
N GLY A 62 7.04 9.13 5.62
CA GLY A 62 7.62 9.03 6.96
C GLY A 62 6.62 9.40 8.06
N ALA A 63 5.84 10.46 7.86
CA ALA A 63 4.79 10.87 8.80
C ALA A 63 3.65 9.84 8.86
N ALA A 64 3.24 9.26 7.74
CA ALA A 64 2.23 8.21 7.70
C ALA A 64 2.70 6.94 8.43
N PHE A 65 3.94 6.50 8.18
CA PHE A 65 4.56 5.37 8.88
C PHE A 65 4.72 5.65 10.38
N GLY A 66 5.14 6.86 10.75
CA GLY A 66 5.26 7.27 12.15
C GLY A 66 3.93 7.20 12.90
N ARG A 67 2.83 7.67 12.30
CA ARG A 67 1.47 7.55 12.87
C ARG A 67 1.05 6.08 13.04
N PHE A 68 1.29 5.26 12.02
CA PHE A 68 0.99 3.84 12.09
C PHE A 68 1.76 3.15 13.21
N TRP A 69 3.08 3.38 13.31
CA TRP A 69 3.92 2.76 14.34
C TRP A 69 3.50 3.21 15.74
N SER A 70 3.23 4.50 15.92
CA SER A 70 2.75 5.05 17.20
C SER A 70 1.42 4.42 17.62
N HIS A 71 0.52 4.15 16.68
CA HIS A 71 -0.72 3.44 16.96
C HIS A 71 -0.46 1.97 17.30
N TYR A 72 0.39 1.29 16.53
CA TYR A 72 0.74 -0.12 16.73
C TYR A 72 1.39 -0.38 18.09
N GLU A 73 2.26 0.52 18.55
CA GLU A 73 2.89 0.44 19.87
C GLU A 73 1.88 0.53 21.02
N GLN A 74 0.76 1.22 20.82
CA GLN A 74 -0.30 1.36 21.82
C GLN A 74 -1.22 0.14 21.90
N LEU A 75 -1.22 -0.73 20.87
CA LEU A 75 -2.05 -1.94 20.85
C LEU A 75 -1.49 -3.01 21.77
N ASP A 76 -2.37 -3.69 22.49
CA ASP A 76 -2.04 -4.91 23.23
C ASP A 76 -1.86 -6.12 22.30
N GLN A 77 -1.42 -7.27 22.83
CA GLN A 77 -1.17 -8.45 22.01
C GLN A 77 -2.43 -8.96 21.27
N ARG A 78 -3.60 -8.89 21.89
CA ARG A 78 -4.84 -9.33 21.26
C ARG A 78 -5.26 -8.39 20.14
N GLU A 79 -5.11 -7.09 20.35
CA GLU A 79 -5.39 -6.07 19.35
C GLU A 79 -4.42 -6.16 18.17
N ARG A 80 -3.15 -6.49 18.41
CA ARG A 80 -2.17 -6.78 17.36
C ARG A 80 -2.52 -8.03 16.57
N ASP A 81 -2.88 -9.11 17.25
CA ASP A 81 -3.31 -10.36 16.60
C ASP A 81 -4.56 -10.15 15.74
N GLU A 82 -5.51 -9.35 16.24
CA GLU A 82 -6.70 -8.97 15.50
C GLU A 82 -6.37 -8.10 14.28
N LEU A 83 -5.46 -7.15 14.41
CA LEU A 83 -4.99 -6.32 13.29
C LEU A 83 -4.32 -7.18 12.21
N VAL A 84 -3.48 -8.14 12.59
CA VAL A 84 -2.86 -9.11 11.65
C VAL A 84 -3.93 -9.97 10.98
N ARG A 85 -4.91 -10.46 11.74
CA ARG A 85 -6.01 -11.28 11.20
C ARG A 85 -6.85 -10.51 10.20
N GLN A 86 -7.20 -9.26 10.51
CA GLN A 86 -7.97 -8.39 9.62
C GLN A 86 -7.19 -8.06 8.35
N ALA A 87 -5.88 -7.76 8.46
CA ALA A 87 -5.02 -7.55 7.31
C ALA A 87 -4.93 -8.81 6.42
N GLY A 88 -4.85 -9.99 7.03
CA GLY A 88 -4.88 -11.27 6.31
C GLY A 88 -6.20 -11.51 5.58
N GLN A 89 -7.33 -11.23 6.21
CA GLN A 89 -8.66 -11.36 5.58
C GLN A 89 -8.85 -10.38 4.43
N GLN A 90 -8.42 -9.13 4.59
CA GLN A 90 -8.46 -8.14 3.51
C GLN A 90 -7.55 -8.54 2.35
N LEU A 91 -6.40 -9.14 2.64
CA LEU A 91 -5.52 -9.69 1.61
C LEU A 91 -6.22 -10.83 0.87
N ASP A 92 -6.76 -11.82 1.58
CA ASP A 92 -7.45 -12.96 0.96
C ASP A 92 -8.65 -12.51 0.09
N GLU A 93 -9.48 -11.58 0.59
CA GLU A 93 -10.61 -11.01 -0.17
C GLU A 93 -10.15 -10.32 -1.47
N LEU A 94 -9.04 -9.58 -1.39
CA LEU A 94 -8.45 -8.92 -2.55
C LEU A 94 -7.87 -9.92 -3.58
N LEU A 95 -7.35 -11.04 -3.10
CA LEU A 95 -6.73 -12.06 -3.95
C LEU A 95 -7.75 -12.94 -4.66
N ASP A 96 -8.81 -13.32 -3.95
CA ASP A 96 -9.87 -14.21 -4.42
C ASP A 96 -10.86 -13.49 -5.37
N GLY A 97 -10.89 -12.16 -5.35
CA GLY A 97 -11.82 -11.34 -6.14
C GLY A 97 -13.27 -11.47 -5.66
N PRO A 98 -14.18 -10.57 -6.10
CA PRO A 98 -15.61 -10.74 -5.80
C PRO A 98 -16.05 -12.08 -6.39
N ARG A 99 -16.50 -12.99 -5.51
CA ARG A 99 -17.12 -14.25 -5.93
C ARG A 99 -18.27 -13.89 -6.88
N PRO A 100 -18.24 -14.34 -8.15
CA PRO A 100 -19.37 -14.13 -9.03
C PRO A 100 -20.59 -14.80 -8.38
N SER A 101 -21.63 -14.01 -8.14
CA SER A 101 -22.94 -14.49 -7.70
C SER A 101 -23.64 -15.27 -8.81
#